data_AF-A0A543FKU4-F1
#
_entry.id   AF-A0A543FKU4-F1
#
_cell.length_a   1.000
_cell.length_b   1.000
_cell.length_c   1.000
_cell.angle_alpha   90.00
_cell.angle_beta   90.00
_cell.angle_gamma   90.00
#
_symmetry.space_group_name_H-M   'P 1'
#
loop_
_entity.id
_entity.type
_entity.pdbx_description
1 polymer ?
#
loop_
_entity_poly.entity_id
_entity_poly.type
_entity_poly.pdbx_seq_one_letter_code
_entity_poly.pdbx_strand_id
1 'polypeptide(L)' 'MSVADDEKDAGGPGVTIDVRRGAPTEEELAALIAVVSQAYTGEASEAVAEETRCRSGWELSARSMRQPLNRDLGWGRFG' A
#
# COMPACT_ATOMS: atom_id res chain seq x y z
N MET A 1 -16.54 29.48 26.62
CA MET A 1 -15.38 28.60 26.81
C MET A 1 -15.79 27.22 26.35
N SER A 2 -15.72 26.97 25.04
CA SER A 2 -15.96 25.66 24.45
C SER A 2 -15.01 25.55 23.28
N VAL A 3 -13.89 24.86 23.51
CA VAL A 3 -12.95 24.49 22.47
C VAL A 3 -13.59 23.30 21.78
N ALA A 4 -14.07 23.52 20.56
CA ALA A 4 -14.32 22.44 19.62
C ALA A 4 -12.94 22.08 19.06
N ASP A 5 -12.28 21.12 19.70
CA ASP A 5 -11.13 20.44 19.12
C ASP A 5 -11.68 19.23 18.36
N ASP A 6 -12.15 19.48 17.15
CA ASP A 6 -12.24 18.46 16.10
C ASP A 6 -10.87 18.45 15.43
N GLU A 7 -9.87 17.95 16.15
CA GLU A 7 -8.56 17.61 15.58
C GLU A 7 -8.80 16.42 14.65
N LYS A 8 -9.20 16.76 13.43
CA LYS A 8 -9.45 15.82 12.36
C LYS A 8 -8.15 15.07 12.10
N ASP A 9 -8.13 13.81 12.54
CA ASP A 9 -7.12 12.80 12.29
C ASP A 9 -6.45 13.01 10.93
N ALA A 10 -5.25 13.57 10.94
CA ALA A 10 -4.41 13.77 9.77
C ALA A 10 -3.59 12.51 9.46
N GLY A 11 -4.12 11.33 9.76
CA GLY A 11 -3.54 10.03 9.45
C GLY A 11 -4.17 9.44 8.19
N GLY A 12 -3.38 8.78 7.35
CA GLY A 12 -3.91 7.86 6.33
C GLY A 12 -4.80 6.79 6.98
N PRO A 13 -5.52 5.96 6.19
CA PRO A 13 -6.43 4.97 6.74
C PRO A 13 -5.70 4.11 7.79
N GLY A 14 -6.08 4.28 9.06
CA GLY A 14 -5.45 3.59 10.18
C GLY A 14 -5.53 2.07 10.01
N VAL A 15 -4.55 1.35 10.57
CA VAL A 15 -4.54 -0.12 10.53
C VAL A 15 -5.76 -0.64 11.30
N THR A 16 -6.62 -1.40 10.61
CA THR A 16 -7.80 -2.03 11.21
C THR A 16 -7.52 -3.50 11.47
N ILE A 17 -7.81 -3.99 12.68
CA ILE A 17 -7.64 -5.39 13.08
C ILE A 17 -9.03 -6.00 13.36
N ASP A 18 -9.35 -7.11 12.69
CA ASP A 18 -10.62 -7.83 12.87
C ASP A 18 -10.36 -9.27 13.35
N VAL A 19 -10.91 -9.62 14.52
CA VAL A 19 -10.73 -10.94 15.14
C VAL A 19 -11.78 -11.90 14.60
N ARG A 20 -11.38 -12.78 13.68
CA ARG A 20 -12.28 -13.75 13.06
C ARG A 20 -12.67 -14.92 13.96
N ARG A 21 -11.86 -15.25 14.97
CA ARG A 21 -12.08 -16.39 15.88
C ARG A 21 -11.33 -16.19 17.20
N GLY A 22 -11.87 -16.74 18.29
CA GLY A 22 -11.32 -16.64 19.64
C GLY A 22 -11.86 -15.43 20.40
N ALA A 23 -11.38 -15.23 21.62
CA ALA A 23 -11.70 -14.08 22.46
C ALA A 23 -10.40 -13.62 23.16
N PRO A 24 -9.50 -12.94 22.42
CA PRO A 24 -8.25 -12.45 22.99
C PRO A 24 -8.54 -11.43 24.08
N THR A 25 -7.65 -11.35 25.08
CA THR A 25 -7.76 -10.32 26.11
C THR A 25 -7.31 -8.96 25.59
N GLU A 26 -7.62 -7.90 26.34
CA GLU A 26 -7.19 -6.54 26.01
C GLU A 26 -5.66 -6.44 26.00
N GLU A 27 -4.98 -7.13 26.93
CA GLU A 27 -3.52 -7.16 27.01
C GLU A 27 -2.89 -7.85 25.80
N GLU A 28 -3.48 -8.94 25.31
CA GLU A 28 -3.00 -9.64 24.13
C GLU A 28 -3.16 -8.79 22.86
N LEU A 29 -4.29 -8.08 22.72
CA LEU A 29 -4.51 -7.13 21.63
C LEU A 29 -3.55 -5.95 21.70
N ALA A 30 -3.30 -5.40 22.89
CA ALA A 30 -2.34 -4.33 23.09
C ALA A 30 -0.92 -4.76 22.72
N ALA A 31 -0.51 -5.96 23.13
CA ALA A 31 0.78 -6.53 22.76
C ALA A 31 0.91 -6.71 21.24
N LEU A 32 -0.13 -7.21 20.57
CA LEU A 32 -0.16 -7.37 19.12
C LEU A 32 -0.01 -6.01 18.41
N ILE A 33 -0.82 -5.01 18.81
CA ILE A 33 -0.79 -3.68 18.22
C ILE A 33 0.61 -3.08 18.37
N ALA A 34 1.21 -3.14 19.56
CA ALA A 34 2.54 -2.61 19.80
C ALA A 34 3.60 -3.21 18.86
N VAL A 35 3.57 -4.55 18.68
CA VAL A 35 4.51 -5.26 17.80
C VAL A 35 4.30 -4.88 16.34
N VAL A 36 3.04 -4.86 15.86
CA VAL A 36 2.72 -4.54 14.46
C VAL A 36 3.06 -3.08 14.14
N SER A 37 2.72 -2.15 15.04
CA SER A 37 3.06 -0.74 14.88
C SER A 37 4.57 -0.51 14.86
N GLN A 38 5.34 -1.19 15.71
CA GLN A 38 6.80 -1.11 15.69
C GLN A 38 7.37 -1.62 14.36
N ALA A 39 6.91 -2.78 13.88
CA ALA A 39 7.35 -3.35 12.61
C ALA A 39 7.01 -2.42 11.44
N TYR A 40 5.77 -1.91 11.38
CA TYR A 40 5.35 -0.97 10.34
C TYR A 40 6.17 0.32 10.36
N THR A 41 6.46 0.86 11.54
CA THR A 41 7.29 2.07 11.67
C THR A 41 8.72 1.81 11.20
N GLY A 42 9.29 0.65 11.53
CA GLY A 42 10.61 0.23 11.04
C GLY A 42 10.65 0.14 9.51
N GLU A 43 9.74 -0.64 8.93
CA GLU A 43 9.62 -0.81 7.47
C GLU A 43 9.36 0.52 6.76
N ALA A 44 8.47 1.37 7.29
CA ALA A 44 8.18 2.69 6.72
C ALA A 44 9.40 3.62 6.77
N SER A 45 10.24 3.50 7.80
CA SER A 45 11.49 4.27 7.89
C SER A 45 12.55 3.80 6.89
N GLU A 46 12.55 2.50 6.55
CA GLU A 46 13.43 1.88 5.56
C GLU A 46 12.87 2.00 4.13
N ALA A 47 11.60 2.34 3.96
CA ALA A 47 10.98 2.65 2.68
C ALA A 47 11.51 4.00 2.15
N VAL A 48 12.72 3.98 1.60
CA VAL A 48 13.39 5.16 1.01
C VAL A 48 12.85 5.51 -0.40
N ALA A 49 12.00 4.66 -0.97
CA ALA A 49 11.36 4.98 -2.25
C ALA A 49 10.30 6.07 -2.02
N GLU A 50 10.58 7.30 -2.46
CA GLU A 50 9.55 8.34 -2.53
C GLU A 50 8.35 7.78 -3.29
N GLU A 51 7.17 7.83 -2.67
CA GLU A 51 5.89 7.59 -3.33
C GLU A 51 5.58 8.75 -4.29
N THR A 52 6.47 8.94 -5.26
CA THR A 52 6.25 9.89 -6.32
C THR A 52 5.17 9.27 -7.19
N ARG A 53 4.07 10.00 -7.37
CA ARG A 53 3.12 9.79 -8.48
C ARG A 53 3.80 10.09 -9.81
N CYS A 54 4.93 9.44 -10.08
CA CYS A 54 5.61 9.46 -11.35
C CYS A 54 5.07 8.29 -12.17
N ARG A 55 4.89 8.55 -13.46
CA ARG A 55 4.50 7.51 -14.39
C ARG A 55 5.55 6.42 -14.39
N SER A 56 5.13 5.17 -14.22
CA SER A 56 6.06 4.05 -14.21
C SER A 56 6.78 3.95 -15.57
N GLY A 57 7.99 3.39 -15.60
CA GLY A 57 8.69 3.11 -16.86
C GLY A 57 7.84 2.30 -17.84
N TRP A 58 6.92 1.47 -17.33
CA TRP A 58 5.94 0.73 -18.11
C TRP A 58 4.85 1.62 -18.71
N GLU A 59 4.30 2.58 -17.96
CA GLU A 59 3.36 3.57 -18.50
C GLU A 59 4.00 4.52 -19.53
N LEU A 60 5.28 4.82 -19.38
CA LEU A 60 6.03 5.63 -20.35
C LEU A 60 6.33 4.83 -21.62
N SER A 61 6.75 3.56 -21.49
CA SER A 61 7.07 2.67 -22.61
C SER A 61 5.83 2.12 -23.32
N ALA A 62 4.65 2.08 -22.69
CA ALA A 62 3.40 1.66 -23.35
C ALA A 62 3.06 2.46 -24.63
N ARG A 63 3.62 3.67 -24.80
CA ARG A 63 3.48 4.47 -26.02
C ARG A 63 4.31 3.97 -27.22
N SER A 64 5.28 3.08 -27.03
CA SER A 64 6.06 2.50 -28.14
C SER A 64 5.32 1.34 -28.82
N MET A 65 4.31 0.74 -28.18
CA MET A 65 3.38 -0.21 -28.81
C MET A 65 2.25 0.55 -29.48
N ARG A 66 2.54 1.29 -30.57
CA ARG A 66 1.50 2.00 -31.36
C ARG A 66 0.50 1.05 -32.03
N GLN A 67 0.77 -0.25 -32.02
CA GLN A 67 -0.17 -1.27 -32.42
C GLN A 67 -0.20 -2.37 -31.36
N PRO A 68 -1.40 -2.80 -30.90
CA PRO A 68 -1.50 -3.95 -30.03
C PRO A 68 -0.82 -5.16 -30.69
N LEU A 69 -0.09 -5.93 -29.91
CA LEU A 69 0.59 -7.14 -30.37
C LEU A 69 -0.45 -8.07 -31.02
N ASN A 70 -0.29 -8.35 -32.31
CA ASN A 70 -1.20 -9.24 -33.04
C ASN A 70 -0.99 -10.68 -32.54
N ARG A 71 -1.92 -11.15 -31.68
CA ARG A 71 -1.84 -12.47 -31.02
C ARG A 71 -2.13 -13.63 -31.98
N ASP A 72 -2.63 -13.34 -33.18
CA ASP A 72 -2.96 -14.34 -34.21
C ASP A 72 -1.73 -14.76 -35.04
N LEU A 73 -0.61 -14.01 -34.95
CA LEU A 73 0.61 -14.30 -35.72
C LEU A 73 1.49 -15.40 -35.09
N GLY A 74 1.15 -15.89 -33.90
CA GLY A 74 1.93 -16.88 -33.16
C GLY A 74 3.29 -16.36 -32.70
N TRP A 75 3.91 -17.06 -31.75
CA TRP A 75 5.22 -16.73 -31.20
C TRP A 75 6.31 -17.29 -32.13
N GLY A 76 6.66 -16.59 -33.22
CA GLY A 76 7.71 -17.09 -34.12
C GLY A 76 7.96 -16.38 -35.44
N ARG A 77 7.31 -15.24 -35.74
CA ARG A 77 7.52 -14.51 -37.00
C ARG A 77 8.04 -13.10 -36.76
N PHE A 78 9.32 -13.00 -36.38
CA PHE A 78 10.10 -11.79 -36.55
C PHE A 78 11.17 -12.09 -37.62
N GLY A 79 10.87 -11.71 -38.86
CA GLY A 79 11.74 -11.81 -40.03
C GLY A 79 11.44 -10.66 -40.96
#